data_AF-A0A7C2HXL5-F1
#
_entry.id   AF-A0A7C2HXL5-F1
#
_cell.length_a   1.000
_cell.length_b   1.000
_cell.length_c   1.000
_cell.angle_alpha   90.00
_cell.angle_beta   90.00
_cell.angle_gamma   90.00
#
_symmetry.space_group_name_H-M   'P 1'
#
loop_
_entity.id
_entity.type
_entity.pdbx_description
1 polymer ?
#
loop_
_entity_poly.entity_id
_entity_poly.type
_entity_poly.pdbx_seq_one_letter_code
_entity_poly.pdbx_strand_id
1 'polypeptide(L)'
;MRRREVRLRKARLAVRAARQLARLRRSPRLLLVQRAALREPVAVETAGPRARPTGFWRAGEFYAVRRVLETRREYHAAYFRVVTDRGAFDLRRLRGLDPWTLRVRRTWELVAAHDVVEVRRPF
;
A
#
# COMPACT_ATOMS: atom_id res chain seq x y z
N MET A 1 -15.96 27.96 34.61
CA MET A 1 -15.88 27.21 33.33
C MET A 1 -16.36 25.79 33.57
N ARG A 2 -17.41 25.24 32.90
CA ARG A 2 -17.59 23.77 32.77
C ARG A 2 -18.81 23.28 31.97
N ARG A 3 -20.02 23.85 32.07
CA ARG A 3 -21.22 23.25 31.41
C ARG A 3 -21.54 23.78 30.01
N ARG A 4 -21.41 25.09 29.79
CA ARG A 4 -21.72 25.75 28.51
C ARG A 4 -20.73 25.35 27.41
N GLU A 5 -19.44 25.29 27.73
CA GLU A 5 -18.38 24.84 26.82
C GLU A 5 -18.53 23.36 26.43
N VAL A 6 -18.90 22.51 27.39
CA VAL A 6 -19.16 21.08 27.11
C VAL A 6 -20.39 20.92 26.20
N ARG A 7 -21.47 21.68 26.41
CA ARG A 7 -22.63 21.69 25.50
C ARG A 7 -22.26 22.16 24.10
N LEU A 8 -21.50 23.24 23.98
CA LEU A 8 -21.02 23.75 22.69
C LEU A 8 -20.12 22.73 21.97
N ARG A 9 -19.24 22.05 22.70
CA ARG A 9 -18.39 20.97 22.17
C ARG A 9 -19.25 19.79 21.69
N LYS A 10 -20.24 19.35 22.47
CA LYS A 10 -21.17 18.28 22.08
C LYS A 10 -21.98 18.66 20.84
N ALA A 11 -22.50 19.87 20.76
CA ALA A 11 -23.24 20.36 19.60
C ALA A 11 -22.37 20.38 18.33
N ARG A 12 -21.12 20.87 18.44
CA ARG A 12 -20.15 20.85 17.32
C ARG A 12 -19.81 19.42 16.87
N LEU A 13 -19.63 18.49 17.81
CA LEU A 13 -19.40 17.08 17.49
C LEU A 13 -20.63 16.43 16.83
N ALA A 14 -21.84 16.74 17.30
CA ALA A 14 -23.08 16.22 16.73
C ALA A 14 -23.28 16.69 15.28
N VAL A 15 -23.05 17.98 15.00
CA VAL A 15 -23.10 18.52 13.62
C VAL A 15 -22.05 17.86 12.73
N ARG A 16 -20.83 17.64 13.23
CA ARG A 16 -19.76 16.95 12.49
C ARG A 16 -20.13 15.49 12.20
N ALA A 17 -20.67 14.78 13.19
CA ALA A 17 -21.12 13.40 13.05
C ALA A 17 -22.28 13.28 12.05
N ALA A 18 -23.26 14.17 12.10
CA ALA A 18 -24.40 14.20 11.16
C ALA A 18 -23.94 14.43 9.71
N ARG A 19 -23.01 15.37 9.48
CA ARG A 19 -22.41 15.61 8.16
C ARG A 19 -21.63 14.39 7.66
N GLN A 20 -20.87 13.76 8.53
CA GLN A 20 -20.13 12.55 8.20
C GLN A 20 -21.09 11.41 7.83
N LEU A 21 -22.14 11.19 8.61
CA LEU A 21 -23.16 10.18 8.32
C LEU A 21 -23.88 10.43 6.99
N ALA A 22 -24.26 11.69 6.70
CA ALA A 22 -24.86 12.05 5.41
C ALA A 22 -23.92 11.77 4.24
N ARG A 23 -22.62 12.02 4.39
CA ARG A 23 -21.60 11.68 3.38
C ARG A 23 -21.44 10.17 3.23
N LEU A 24 -21.48 9.42 4.32
CA LEU A 24 -21.39 7.96 4.31
C LEU A 24 -22.62 7.32 3.62
N ARG A 25 -23.82 7.88 3.80
CA ARG A 25 -25.03 7.42 3.09
C ARG A 25 -24.97 7.64 1.58
N ARG A 26 -24.27 8.68 1.11
CA ARG A 26 -24.06 8.94 -0.34
C ARG A 26 -23.06 7.99 -0.99
N SER A 27 -22.25 7.27 -0.20
CA SER A 27 -21.30 6.26 -0.68
C SER A 27 -21.50 4.99 0.14
N PRO A 28 -22.56 4.19 -0.19
CA PRO A 28 -22.92 3.02 0.61
C PRO A 28 -21.83 1.95 0.61
N ARG A 29 -20.92 2.00 -0.36
CA ARG A 29 -19.81 1.07 -0.51
C ARG A 29 -18.69 1.43 0.47
N LEU A 30 -18.41 0.54 1.42
CA LEU A 30 -17.18 0.58 2.20
C LEU A 30 -16.18 -0.31 1.48
N LEU A 31 -15.03 0.22 1.08
CA LEU A 31 -13.96 -0.58 0.50
C LEU A 31 -12.93 -0.84 1.60
N LEU A 32 -12.77 -2.11 1.97
CA LEU A 32 -11.71 -2.54 2.86
C LEU A 32 -10.51 -2.96 2.02
N VAL A 33 -9.36 -2.34 2.28
CA VAL A 33 -8.10 -2.76 1.64
C VAL A 33 -7.45 -3.80 2.53
N GLN A 34 -7.46 -5.05 2.09
CA GLN A 34 -6.77 -6.14 2.78
C GLN A 34 -5.35 -6.23 2.26
N ARG A 35 -4.38 -6.25 3.18
CA ARG A 35 -2.96 -6.45 2.86
C ARG A 35 -2.56 -7.87 3.26
N ALA A 36 -2.36 -8.74 2.28
CA ALA A 36 -1.84 -10.09 2.49
C ALA A 36 -0.31 -10.07 2.42
N ALA A 37 0.38 -10.54 3.46
CA ALA A 37 1.83 -10.64 3.48
C ALA A 37 2.30 -11.88 2.68
N LEU A 38 3.29 -11.71 1.80
CA LEU A 38 3.77 -12.77 0.91
C LEU A 38 5.25 -13.12 1.12
N ARG A 39 6.12 -12.11 1.26
CA ARG A 39 7.59 -12.27 1.42
C ARG A 39 8.20 -13.30 0.47
N GLU A 40 7.81 -13.26 -0.79
CA GLU A 40 8.28 -14.17 -1.84
C GLU A 40 9.36 -13.49 -2.70
N PRO A 41 10.48 -14.16 -3.02
CA PRO A 41 11.46 -13.62 -3.96
C PRO A 41 10.88 -13.56 -5.38
N VAL A 42 11.08 -12.46 -6.09
CA VAL A 42 10.55 -12.26 -7.45
C VAL A 42 11.61 -11.67 -8.39
N ALA A 43 11.52 -12.03 -9.67
CA ALA A 43 12.27 -11.35 -10.72
C ALA A 43 11.53 -10.07 -11.11
N VAL A 44 12.24 -8.94 -11.11
CA VAL A 44 11.66 -7.61 -11.37
C VAL A 44 12.39 -6.97 -12.54
N GLU A 45 11.63 -6.55 -13.54
CA GLU A 45 12.12 -5.67 -14.60
C GLU A 45 12.19 -4.24 -14.08
N THR A 46 13.27 -3.54 -14.43
CA THR A 46 13.50 -2.18 -13.95
C THR A 46 13.96 -1.26 -15.05
N ALA A 47 13.59 0.01 -14.95
CA ALA A 47 14.03 1.05 -15.86
C ALA A 47 14.80 2.16 -15.14
N GLY A 48 15.78 2.71 -15.85
CA GLY A 48 16.54 3.89 -15.47
C GLY A 48 17.55 3.66 -14.32
N PRO A 49 18.33 4.70 -13.97
CA PRO A 49 19.47 4.59 -13.07
C PRO A 49 19.10 4.26 -11.62
N ARG A 50 17.84 4.50 -11.23
CA ARG A 50 17.33 4.18 -9.88
C ARG A 50 16.72 2.78 -9.79
N ALA A 51 16.74 2.02 -10.89
CA ALA A 51 16.10 0.72 -11.04
C ALA A 51 14.65 0.77 -10.53
N ARG A 52 13.85 1.66 -11.14
CA ARG A 52 12.42 1.80 -10.86
C ARG A 52 11.70 0.58 -11.44
N PRO A 53 10.83 -0.11 -10.69
CA PRO A 53 10.16 -1.31 -11.20
C PRO A 53 9.21 -0.97 -12.34
N THR A 54 9.30 -1.73 -13.44
CA THR A 54 8.40 -1.66 -14.61
C THR A 54 7.51 -2.89 -14.74
N GLY A 55 7.90 -4.01 -14.12
CA GLY A 55 7.10 -5.22 -14.04
C GLY A 55 7.79 -6.28 -13.19
N PHE A 56 7.08 -7.35 -12.87
CA PHE A 56 7.66 -8.49 -12.16
C PHE A 56 7.00 -9.80 -12.55
N TRP A 57 7.74 -10.89 -12.38
CA TRP A 57 7.26 -12.25 -12.65
C TRP A 57 6.81 -12.92 -11.36
N ARG A 58 5.64 -13.54 -11.39
CA ARG A 58 5.08 -14.31 -10.29
C ARG A 58 4.32 -15.50 -10.84
N ALA A 59 4.61 -16.70 -10.34
CA ALA A 59 3.94 -17.94 -10.75
C ALA A 59 3.88 -18.17 -12.27
N GLY A 60 4.94 -17.80 -13.00
CA GLY A 60 5.02 -17.95 -14.46
C GLY A 60 4.35 -16.83 -15.26
N GLU A 61 3.75 -15.85 -14.61
CA GLU A 61 3.09 -14.74 -15.29
C GLU A 61 3.74 -13.39 -15.01
N PHE A 62 3.61 -12.47 -15.97
CA PHE A 62 4.14 -11.11 -15.88
C PHE A 62 3.09 -10.12 -15.39
N TYR A 63 3.49 -9.30 -14.42
CA TYR A 63 2.68 -8.26 -13.80
C TYR A 63 3.27 -6.91 -14.18
N ALA A 64 2.65 -6.21 -15.14
CA ALA A 64 3.16 -4.96 -15.68
C ALA A 64 2.84 -3.80 -14.73
N VAL A 65 3.86 -3.10 -14.22
CA VAL A 65 3.68 -1.95 -13.33
C VAL A 65 3.18 -0.76 -14.13
N ARG A 66 1.94 -0.36 -13.90
CA ARG A 66 1.32 0.83 -14.50
C ARG A 66 1.68 2.10 -13.74
N ARG A 67 1.80 2.00 -12.42
CA ARG A 67 2.11 3.15 -11.57
C ARG A 67 2.85 2.74 -10.30
N VAL A 68 3.82 3.56 -9.90
CA VAL A 68 4.40 3.54 -8.56
C VAL A 68 3.69 4.61 -7.74
N LEU A 69 3.03 4.21 -6.65
CA LEU A 69 2.27 5.11 -5.76
C LEU A 69 3.16 5.70 -4.68
N GLU A 70 4.03 4.88 -4.11
CA GLU A 70 4.88 5.25 -2.99
C GLU A 70 6.27 4.64 -3.15
N THR A 71 7.29 5.35 -2.68
CA THR A 71 8.64 4.83 -2.56
C THR A 71 9.23 5.25 -1.22
N ARG A 72 9.62 4.27 -0.41
CA ARG A 72 10.29 4.49 0.88
C ARG A 72 11.66 3.84 0.84
N ARG A 73 12.67 4.52 1.39
CA ARG A 73 14.02 3.96 1.52
C ARG A 73 14.33 3.77 2.99
N GLU A 74 14.94 2.64 3.28
CA GLU A 74 15.47 2.29 4.59
C GLU A 74 16.92 1.82 4.41
N TYR A 75 17.63 1.64 5.52
CA TYR A 75 18.99 1.11 5.46
C TYR A 75 18.97 -0.28 4.79
N HIS A 76 19.75 -0.44 3.73
CA HIS A 76 19.79 -1.63 2.85
C HIS A 76 18.52 -2.00 2.08
N ALA A 77 17.43 -1.22 2.15
CA ALA A 77 16.17 -1.57 1.48
C ALA A 77 15.48 -0.39 0.78
N ALA A 78 14.78 -0.69 -0.31
CA ALA A 78 13.85 0.24 -0.95
C ALA A 78 12.50 -0.45 -1.14
N TYR A 79 11.44 0.18 -0.67
CA TYR A 79 10.07 -0.30 -0.75
C TYR A 79 9.32 0.49 -1.80
N PHE A 80 8.49 -0.21 -2.57
CA PHE A 80 7.68 0.36 -3.64
C PHE A 80 6.26 -0.14 -3.50
N ARG A 81 5.28 0.77 -3.40
CA ARG A 81 3.89 0.41 -3.63
C ARG A 81 3.57 0.62 -5.09
N VAL A 82 3.15 -0.44 -5.76
CA VAL A 82 2.88 -0.45 -7.20
C VAL A 82 1.44 -0.85 -7.49
N VAL A 83 0.89 -0.28 -8.55
CA VAL A 83 -0.32 -0.75 -9.21
C VAL A 83 0.09 -1.37 -10.52
N THR A 84 -0.33 -2.61 -10.72
CA THR A 84 -0.14 -3.35 -11.96
C THR A 84 -1.45 -3.46 -12.72
N ASP A 85 -1.41 -4.09 -13.88
CA ASP A 85 -2.58 -4.53 -14.63
C ASP A 85 -3.40 -5.63 -13.92
N ARG A 86 -2.89 -6.19 -12.82
CA ARG A 86 -3.47 -7.36 -12.13
C ARG A 86 -3.69 -7.14 -10.64
N GLY A 87 -3.50 -5.93 -10.14
CA GLY A 87 -3.72 -5.60 -8.73
C GLY A 87 -2.73 -4.57 -8.19
N ALA A 88 -2.70 -4.44 -6.87
CA ALA A 88 -1.75 -3.57 -6.18
C ALA A 88 -0.85 -4.38 -5.25
N PHE A 89 0.43 -4.03 -5.22
CA PHE A 89 1.45 -4.83 -4.55
C PHE A 89 2.49 -3.96 -3.87
N ASP A 90 3.09 -4.47 -2.79
CA ASP A 90 4.28 -3.90 -2.18
C ASP A 90 5.50 -4.73 -2.59
N LEU A 91 6.45 -4.10 -3.28
CA LEU A 91 7.75 -4.69 -3.63
C LEU A 91 8.83 -4.16 -2.68
N ARG A 92 9.82 -4.98 -2.39
CA ARG A 92 11.02 -4.62 -1.65
C ARG A 92 12.26 -5.01 -2.43
N ARG A 93 13.15 -4.05 -2.64
CA ARG A 93 14.50 -4.27 -3.14
C ARG A 93 15.47 -4.25 -1.98
N LEU A 94 16.16 -5.36 -1.75
CA LEU A 94 17.20 -5.48 -0.74
C LEU A 94 18.58 -5.31 -1.38
N ARG A 95 19.52 -4.71 -0.63
CA ARG A 95 20.93 -4.63 -0.96
C ARG A 95 21.70 -5.43 0.08
N GLY A 96 22.23 -6.58 -0.33
CA GLY A 96 23.10 -7.43 0.47
C GLY A 96 24.55 -7.37 -0.01
N LEU A 97 25.45 -7.85 0.85
CA LEU A 97 26.82 -8.19 0.47
C LEU A 97 26.92 -9.72 0.45
N ASP A 98 27.45 -10.27 -0.62
CA ASP A 98 27.82 -11.69 -0.65
C ASP A 98 28.99 -11.92 0.32
N PRO A 99 28.88 -12.82 1.30
CA PRO A 99 29.88 -12.93 2.37
C PRO A 99 31.24 -13.44 1.89
N TRP A 100 31.27 -14.20 0.79
CA TRP A 100 32.49 -14.84 0.28
C TRP A 100 33.18 -13.99 -0.78
N THR A 101 32.40 -13.34 -1.64
CA THR A 101 32.91 -12.54 -2.76
C THR A 101 32.93 -11.04 -2.47
N LEU A 102 32.31 -10.60 -1.36
CA LEU A 102 32.08 -9.21 -0.98
C LEU A 102 31.37 -8.38 -2.07
N ARG A 103 30.75 -9.04 -3.05
CA ARG A 103 30.03 -8.36 -4.13
C ARG A 103 28.67 -7.91 -3.65
N VAL A 104 28.27 -6.70 -4.05
CA VAL A 104 26.92 -6.19 -3.77
C VAL A 104 25.91 -7.00 -4.58
N ARG A 105 24.99 -7.65 -3.89
CA ARG A 105 23.83 -8.31 -4.51
C ARG A 105 22.58 -7.49 -4.28
N ARG A 106 21.70 -7.48 -5.27
CA ARG A 106 20.37 -6.88 -5.17
C ARG A 106 19.33 -7.96 -5.41
N THR A 107 18.44 -8.14 -4.46
CA THR A 107 17.31 -9.07 -4.58
C THR A 107 16.01 -8.30 -4.48
N TRP A 108 14.98 -8.85 -5.09
CA TRP A 108 13.64 -8.29 -5.04
C TRP A 108 12.68 -9.30 -4.41
N GLU A 109 11.75 -8.77 -3.65
CA GLU A 109 10.72 -9.54 -2.97
C GLU A 109 9.35 -8.87 -3.12
N LEU A 110 8.33 -9.68 -3.32
CA LEU A 110 6.95 -9.27 -3.16
C LEU A 110 6.58 -9.41 -1.69
N VAL A 111 6.42 -8.27 -1.02
CA VAL A 111 6.16 -8.22 0.43
C VAL A 111 4.69 -8.38 0.71
N ALA A 112 3.83 -7.79 -0.11
CA ALA A 112 2.39 -7.89 0.06
C ALA A 112 1.62 -7.74 -1.24
N ALA A 113 0.45 -8.38 -1.28
CA ALA A 113 -0.62 -8.06 -2.21
C ALA A 113 -1.71 -7.27 -1.47
N HIS A 114 -2.32 -6.32 -2.18
CA HIS A 114 -3.45 -5.55 -1.71
C HIS A 114 -4.69 -5.95 -2.49
N ASP A 115 -5.70 -6.38 -1.78
CA ASP A 115 -7.01 -6.68 -2.33
C ASP A 115 -8.04 -5.67 -1.80
N VAL A 116 -9.09 -5.43 -2.58
CA VAL A 116 -10.17 -4.52 -2.23
C VAL A 116 -11.44 -5.34 -2.06
N VAL A 117 -11.88 -5.46 -0.81
CA VAL A 117 -13.13 -6.12 -0.47
C VAL A 117 -14.21 -5.07 -0.29
N GLU A 118 -15.26 -5.16 -1.10
CA GLU A 118 -16.47 -4.35 -0.87
C GLU A 118 -17.23 -4.92 0.32
N VAL A 119 -17.41 -4.08 1.34
CA VAL A 119 -18.15 -4.38 2.56
C VAL A 119 -19.43 -3.56 2.55
N ARG A 120 -20.56 -4.23 2.79
CA ARG A 120 -21.83 -3.54 3.01
C ARG A 120 -21.79 -2.86 4.37
N ARG A 121 -22.12 -1.58 4.39
CA ARG A 121 -22.30 -0.86 5.66
C ARG A 121 -23.59 -1.39 6.32
N PRO A 122 -23.59 -1.67 7.64
CA PRO A 122 -24.71 -2.32 8.33
C PRO A 122 -25.88 -1.36 8.65
N PHE A 123 -26.09 -0.32 7.85
CA PHE A 123 -27.11 0.71 8.12
C PHE A 123 -28.05 0.94 6.95
#